data_AF-A0A2A7ANC6-F1
#
_entry.id   AF-A0A2A7ANC6-F1
#
_cell.length_a   1.000
_cell.length_b   1.000
_cell.length_c   1.000
_cell.angle_alpha   90.00
_cell.angle_beta   90.00
_cell.angle_gamma   90.00
#
_symmetry.space_group_name_H-M   'P 1'
#
loop_
_entity.id
_entity.type
_entity.pdbx_description
1 polymer ?
#
loop_
_entity_poly.entity_id
_entity_poly.type
_entity_poly.pdbx_seq_one_letter_code
_entity_poly.pdbx_strand_id
1 'polypeptide(L)'
;MSTLLSSPVTAAQQQRDLLLGALVGLARSTVNEPKTEDTDHVLAAGLRLAAKPEADTTALERMRNIVETEKHRVAPNCANCTMRCGNTDNYDLARLWNAPAEVRTLKLELLAALFALAQRRSTERIADEIRNDLFVLAEDWDTTLLSPIVLRAQELCRG
;
A
#
# COMPACT_ATOMS: atom_id res chain seq x y z
N MET A 1 -6.20 20.68 0.77
CA MET A 1 -6.41 19.26 0.43
C MET A 1 -5.26 18.85 -0.47
N SER A 2 -4.42 17.90 -0.07
CA SER A 2 -3.32 17.43 -0.91
C SER A 2 -3.87 16.85 -2.21
N THR A 3 -3.42 17.39 -3.35
CA THR A 3 -3.76 16.95 -4.72
C THR A 3 -3.25 15.54 -5.07
N LEU A 4 -2.66 14.87 -4.08
CA LEU A 4 -1.94 13.61 -4.23
C LEU A 4 -2.86 12.39 -4.17
N LEU A 5 -3.95 12.51 -3.40
CA LEU A 5 -4.94 11.46 -3.16
C LEU A 5 -6.25 11.74 -3.90
N SER A 6 -6.17 11.74 -5.23
CA SER A 6 -7.30 11.91 -6.13
C SER A 6 -7.25 10.85 -7.21
N SER A 7 -8.40 10.53 -7.80
CA SER A 7 -8.46 9.68 -8.99
C SER A 7 -7.48 10.17 -10.08
N PRO A 8 -6.72 9.28 -10.73
CA PRO A 8 -5.59 9.66 -11.55
C PRO A 8 -6.03 10.33 -12.86
N VAL A 9 -5.53 11.54 -13.12
CA VAL A 9 -5.73 12.29 -14.37
C VAL A 9 -4.43 12.57 -15.13
N THR A 10 -3.29 12.24 -14.53
CA THR A 10 -1.94 12.36 -15.11
C THR A 10 -1.23 11.01 -15.12
N ALA A 11 -0.25 10.85 -16.01
CA ALA A 11 0.57 9.64 -16.06
C ALA A 11 1.32 9.37 -14.73
N ALA A 12 1.77 10.42 -14.04
CA ALA A 12 2.42 10.29 -12.73
C ALA A 12 1.46 9.76 -11.66
N GLN A 13 0.21 10.24 -11.64
CA GLN A 13 -0.81 9.69 -10.73
C GLN A 13 -1.15 8.24 -11.07
N GLN A 14 -1.23 7.87 -12.35
CA GLN A 14 -1.44 6.47 -12.76
C GLN A 14 -0.29 5.56 -12.29
N GLN A 15 0.97 6.00 -12.44
CA GLN A 15 2.12 5.23 -11.94
C GLN A 15 2.14 5.14 -10.42
N ARG A 16 1.70 6.19 -9.71
CA ARG A 16 1.55 6.16 -8.26
C ARG A 16 0.51 5.12 -7.83
N ASP A 17 -0.64 5.07 -8.49
CA ASP A 17 -1.66 4.05 -8.23
C ASP A 17 -1.13 2.64 -8.46
N LEU A 18 -0.36 2.41 -9.53
CA LEU A 18 0.26 1.11 -9.79
C LEU A 18 1.29 0.73 -8.72
N LEU A 19 2.08 1.69 -8.23
CA LEU A 19 3.00 1.48 -7.12
C LEU A 19 2.25 1.13 -5.82
N LEU A 20 1.18 1.87 -5.49
CA LEU A 20 0.34 1.58 -4.33
C LEU A 20 -0.30 0.19 -4.42
N GLY A 21 -0.78 -0.19 -5.61
CA GLY A 21 -1.33 -1.52 -5.87
C GLY A 21 -0.30 -2.63 -5.64
N ALA A 22 0.94 -2.41 -6.07
CA ALA A 22 2.06 -3.35 -5.85
C ALA A 22 2.45 -3.46 -4.37
N LEU A 23 2.45 -2.34 -3.63
CA LEU A 23 2.73 -2.33 -2.19
C LEU A 23 1.69 -3.14 -1.41
N VAL A 24 0.41 -3.00 -1.77
CA VAL A 24 -0.66 -3.82 -1.20
C VAL A 24 -0.47 -5.29 -1.55
N GLY A 25 -0.12 -5.61 -2.80
CA GLY A 25 0.19 -6.99 -3.22
C GLY A 25 1.35 -7.62 -2.42
N LEU A 26 2.42 -6.85 -2.17
CA LEU A 26 3.53 -7.27 -1.33
C LEU A 26 3.11 -7.48 0.13
N ALA A 27 2.31 -6.58 0.70
CA ALA A 27 1.79 -6.77 2.05
C ALA A 27 0.94 -8.06 2.15
N ARG A 28 0.08 -8.33 1.16
CA ARG A 28 -0.75 -9.54 1.13
C ARG A 28 0.06 -10.83 1.00
N SER A 29 1.17 -10.83 0.25
CA SER A 29 2.00 -12.03 0.13
C SER A 29 2.59 -12.47 1.48
N THR A 30 2.83 -11.53 2.38
CA THR A 30 3.39 -11.81 3.72
C THR A 30 2.39 -12.41 4.72
N VAL A 31 1.12 -12.56 4.35
CA VAL A 31 0.10 -13.20 5.22
C VAL A 31 0.32 -14.70 5.30
N ASN A 32 0.66 -15.33 4.17
CA ASN A 32 0.84 -16.77 4.07
C ASN A 32 2.32 -17.18 4.00
N GLU A 33 3.19 -16.25 3.62
CA GLU A 33 4.62 -16.48 3.46
C GLU A 33 5.42 -15.60 4.43
N PRO A 34 6.55 -16.08 4.96
CA PRO A 34 7.40 -15.23 5.80
C PRO A 34 7.95 -14.06 4.98
N LYS A 35 7.84 -12.84 5.53
CA LYS A 35 8.52 -11.68 4.96
C LYS A 35 10.05 -11.88 4.98
N THR A 36 10.76 -11.16 4.10
CA THR A 36 12.23 -11.07 4.19
C THR A 36 12.64 -9.94 5.12
N GLU A 37 13.94 -9.84 5.42
CA GLU A 37 14.52 -8.72 6.17
C GLU A 37 14.38 -7.37 5.45
N ASP A 38 14.23 -7.38 4.12
CA ASP A 38 14.12 -6.17 3.31
C ASP A 38 12.68 -5.67 3.16
N THR A 39 11.67 -6.53 3.41
CA THR A 39 10.27 -6.27 3.07
C THR A 39 9.75 -4.97 3.70
N ASP A 40 9.98 -4.76 5.00
CA ASP A 40 9.50 -3.56 5.69
C ASP A 40 10.15 -2.28 5.14
N HIS A 41 11.45 -2.37 4.80
CA HIS A 41 12.17 -1.24 4.21
C HIS A 41 11.63 -0.90 2.81
N VAL A 42 11.35 -1.92 1.99
CA VAL A 42 10.75 -1.75 0.66
C VAL A 42 9.36 -1.13 0.75
N LEU A 43 8.51 -1.59 1.68
CA LEU A 43 7.19 -1.03 1.93
C LEU A 43 7.27 0.46 2.33
N ALA A 44 8.12 0.78 3.31
CA ALA A 44 8.30 2.16 3.77
C ALA A 44 8.92 3.06 2.70
N ALA A 45 9.89 2.58 1.91
CA ALA A 45 10.49 3.34 0.81
C ALA A 45 9.48 3.63 -0.30
N GLY A 46 8.66 2.65 -0.67
CA GLY A 46 7.61 2.81 -1.67
C GLY A 46 6.55 3.82 -1.24
N LEU A 47 6.08 3.74 0.00
CA LEU A 47 5.13 4.71 0.57
C LEU A 47 5.71 6.13 0.61
N ARG A 48 6.98 6.28 1.02
CA ARG A 48 7.66 7.58 1.03
C ARG A 48 7.79 8.18 -0.36
N LEU A 49 8.05 7.37 -1.39
CA LEU A 49 8.10 7.86 -2.77
C LEU A 49 6.70 8.20 -3.28
N ALA A 50 5.70 7.34 -3.04
CA ALA A 50 4.32 7.58 -3.42
C ALA A 50 3.80 8.89 -2.81
N ALA A 51 4.19 9.21 -1.57
CA ALA A 51 3.81 10.44 -0.87
C ALA A 51 4.44 11.73 -1.42
N LYS A 52 5.36 11.67 -2.39
CA LYS A 52 5.99 12.86 -3.01
C LYS A 52 5.16 13.34 -4.21
N PRO A 53 4.57 14.55 -4.17
CA PRO A 53 3.80 15.08 -5.30
C PRO A 53 4.61 15.15 -6.60
N GLU A 54 5.89 15.49 -6.50
CA GLU A 54 6.85 15.72 -7.58
C GLU A 54 7.52 14.46 -8.12
N ALA A 55 7.22 13.28 -7.56
CA ALA A 55 7.78 12.02 -8.04
C ALA A 55 7.42 11.80 -9.53
N ASP A 56 8.44 11.71 -10.38
CA ASP A 56 8.25 11.45 -11.79
C ASP A 56 7.85 9.99 -12.06
N THR A 57 7.32 9.74 -13.26
CA THR A 57 6.85 8.42 -13.69
C THR A 57 7.95 7.35 -13.67
N THR A 58 9.19 7.72 -13.96
CA THR A 58 10.32 6.79 -14.03
C THR A 58 10.73 6.34 -12.64
N ALA A 59 10.77 7.25 -11.67
CA ALA A 59 11.06 6.94 -10.28
C ALA A 59 9.99 6.01 -9.69
N LEU A 60 8.71 6.31 -9.93
CA LEU A 60 7.58 5.50 -9.50
C LEU A 60 7.64 4.09 -10.10
N GLU A 61 7.90 3.97 -11.40
CA GLU A 61 8.03 2.68 -12.08
C GLU A 61 9.23 1.86 -11.57
N ARG A 62 10.39 2.49 -11.35
CA ARG A 62 11.56 1.82 -10.78
C ARG A 62 11.27 1.28 -9.39
N MET A 63 10.61 2.07 -8.55
CA MET A 63 10.22 1.63 -7.21
C MET A 63 9.20 0.49 -7.28
N ARG A 64 8.23 0.54 -8.20
CA ARG A 64 7.29 -0.56 -8.43
C ARG A 64 8.02 -1.85 -8.78
N ASN A 65 9.03 -1.79 -9.66
CA ASN A 65 9.81 -2.98 -10.01
C ASN A 65 10.61 -3.55 -8.82
N ILE A 66 11.08 -2.69 -7.90
CA ILE A 66 11.71 -3.12 -6.63
C ILE A 66 10.67 -3.84 -5.75
N VAL A 67 9.47 -3.28 -5.60
CA VAL A 67 8.37 -3.91 -4.84
C VAL A 67 7.98 -5.26 -5.44
N GLU A 68 7.87 -5.36 -6.76
CA GLU A 68 7.61 -6.63 -7.44
C GLU A 68 8.73 -7.64 -7.18
N THR A 69 9.99 -7.24 -7.32
CA THR A 69 11.14 -8.13 -7.05
C THR A 69 11.10 -8.66 -5.62
N GLU A 70 10.79 -7.80 -4.65
CA GLU A 70 10.66 -8.20 -3.25
C GLU A 70 9.48 -9.16 -3.03
N LYS A 71 8.33 -8.92 -3.69
CA LYS A 71 7.18 -9.83 -3.64
C LYS A 71 7.52 -11.22 -4.18
N HIS A 72 8.33 -11.30 -5.24
CA HIS A 72 8.84 -12.58 -5.76
C HIS A 72 9.79 -13.27 -4.78
N ARG A 73 10.56 -12.54 -3.96
CA ARG A 73 11.40 -13.13 -2.90
C ARG A 73 10.57 -13.67 -1.75
N VAL A 74 9.49 -12.98 -1.37
CA VAL A 74 8.56 -13.42 -0.33
C VAL A 74 7.77 -14.64 -0.78
N ALA A 75 7.25 -14.64 -2.02
CA ALA A 75 6.42 -15.71 -2.55
C ALA A 75 6.97 -16.31 -3.87
N PRO A 76 8.16 -16.95 -3.85
CA PRO A 76 8.83 -17.43 -5.06
C PRO A 76 8.04 -18.50 -5.80
N ASN A 77 7.29 -19.32 -5.06
CA ASN A 77 6.43 -20.36 -5.64
C ASN A 77 5.20 -19.78 -6.36
N CYS A 78 4.76 -18.57 -5.99
CA CYS A 78 3.66 -17.90 -6.65
C CYS A 78 4.05 -17.27 -8.01
N ALA A 79 5.34 -17.02 -8.24
CA ALA A 79 5.87 -16.41 -9.46
C ALA A 79 5.53 -17.20 -10.74
N ASN A 80 5.63 -18.52 -10.65
CA ASN A 80 5.37 -19.46 -11.74
C ASN A 80 4.07 -20.24 -11.54
N CYS A 81 3.28 -19.86 -10.53
CA CYS A 81 2.04 -20.56 -10.21
C CYS A 81 1.02 -20.28 -11.31
N THR A 82 0.52 -21.35 -11.94
CA THR A 82 -0.54 -21.27 -12.94
C THR A 82 -1.93 -21.19 -12.31
N MET A 83 -2.04 -21.45 -11.00
CA MET A 83 -3.27 -21.33 -10.23
C MET A 83 -3.47 -19.88 -9.78
N ARG A 84 -4.50 -19.21 -10.33
CA ARG A 84 -4.86 -17.83 -9.99
C ARG A 84 -5.59 -17.78 -8.64
N CYS A 85 -4.84 -17.87 -7.55
CA CYS A 85 -5.38 -17.75 -6.19
C CYS A 85 -5.50 -16.30 -5.70
N GLY A 86 -4.88 -15.33 -6.38
CA GLY A 86 -4.95 -13.90 -6.05
C GLY A 86 -4.15 -13.47 -4.82
N ASN A 87 -3.36 -14.36 -4.21
CA ASN A 87 -2.57 -14.08 -3.01
C ASN A 87 -1.42 -13.08 -3.24
N THR A 88 -0.92 -12.97 -4.46
CA THR A 88 0.18 -12.07 -4.85
C THR A 88 -0.25 -11.03 -5.89
N ASP A 89 -1.55 -10.95 -6.17
CA ASP A 89 -2.09 -9.97 -7.12
C ASP A 89 -1.95 -8.57 -6.55
N ASN A 90 -1.62 -7.63 -7.44
CA ASN A 90 -1.62 -6.21 -7.09
C ASN A 90 -3.05 -5.73 -6.88
N TYR A 91 -3.24 -4.83 -5.92
CA TYR A 91 -4.54 -4.22 -5.71
C TYR A 91 -4.85 -3.22 -6.82
N ASP A 92 -6.03 -3.36 -7.43
CA ASP A 92 -6.55 -2.40 -8.40
C ASP A 92 -7.12 -1.18 -7.68
N LEU A 93 -6.40 -0.06 -7.73
CA LEU A 93 -6.81 1.20 -7.11
C LEU A 93 -8.10 1.77 -7.71
N ALA A 94 -8.53 1.34 -8.91
CA ALA A 94 -9.84 1.71 -9.43
C ALA A 94 -10.96 1.27 -8.48
N ARG A 95 -10.78 0.17 -7.73
CA ARG A 95 -11.74 -0.26 -6.69
C ARG A 95 -11.86 0.76 -5.56
N LEU A 96 -10.75 1.37 -5.16
CA LEU A 96 -10.76 2.45 -4.17
C LEU A 96 -11.48 3.68 -4.72
N TRP A 97 -11.18 4.09 -5.95
CA TRP A 97 -11.77 5.29 -6.55
C TRP A 97 -13.28 5.16 -6.78
N ASN A 98 -13.75 3.96 -7.11
CA ASN A 98 -15.16 3.64 -7.36
C ASN A 98 -15.92 3.18 -6.10
N ALA A 99 -15.27 3.10 -4.94
CA ALA A 99 -15.93 2.70 -3.70
C ALA A 99 -17.01 3.73 -3.26
N PRO A 100 -18.01 3.30 -2.47
CA PRO A 100 -18.97 4.21 -1.84
C PRO A 100 -18.25 5.35 -1.12
N ALA A 101 -18.82 6.56 -1.16
CA ALA A 101 -18.13 7.77 -0.74
C ALA A 101 -17.56 7.69 0.70
N GLU A 102 -18.32 7.13 1.64
CA GLU A 102 -17.89 6.97 3.03
C GLU A 102 -16.73 5.99 3.18
N VAL A 103 -16.80 4.84 2.49
CA VAL A 103 -15.72 3.83 2.46
C VAL A 103 -14.47 4.42 1.80
N ARG A 104 -14.63 5.13 0.69
CA ARG A 104 -13.53 5.80 -0.02
C ARG A 104 -12.83 6.82 0.87
N THR A 105 -13.59 7.64 1.60
CA THR A 105 -13.03 8.61 2.56
C THR A 105 -12.15 7.91 3.59
N LEU A 106 -12.64 6.85 4.24
CA LEU A 106 -11.87 6.11 5.23
C LEU A 106 -10.60 5.45 4.64
N LYS A 107 -10.70 4.84 3.44
CA LYS A 107 -9.53 4.27 2.76
C LYS A 107 -8.49 5.33 2.39
N LEU A 108 -8.92 6.54 2.02
CA LEU A 108 -8.02 7.66 1.74
C LEU A 108 -7.38 8.23 3.01
N GLU A 109 -8.12 8.29 4.12
CA GLU A 109 -7.57 8.65 5.43
C GLU A 109 -6.54 7.63 5.91
N LEU A 110 -6.81 6.33 5.73
CA LEU A 110 -5.84 5.26 6.01
C LEU A 110 -4.58 5.42 5.17
N LEU A 111 -4.72 5.67 3.87
CA LEU A 111 -3.60 5.87 2.97
C LEU A 111 -2.78 7.12 3.34
N ALA A 112 -3.43 8.19 3.77
CA ALA A 112 -2.75 9.37 4.31
C ALA A 112 -1.97 9.05 5.60
N ALA A 113 -2.54 8.24 6.49
CA ALA A 113 -1.86 7.77 7.69
C ALA A 113 -0.64 6.90 7.34
N LEU A 114 -0.77 5.95 6.40
CA LEU A 114 0.33 5.14 5.89
C LEU A 114 1.49 6.00 5.36
N PHE A 115 1.19 7.06 4.61
CA PHE A 115 2.22 8.01 4.17
C PHE A 115 2.91 8.70 5.34
N ALA A 116 2.17 9.15 6.35
CA ALA A 116 2.75 9.76 7.53
C ALA A 116 3.60 8.76 8.35
N LEU A 117 3.13 7.53 8.55
CA LEU A 117 3.85 6.48 9.24
C LEU A 117 5.17 6.13 8.56
N ALA A 118 5.17 6.04 7.22
CA ALA A 118 6.38 5.74 6.45
C ALA A 118 7.48 6.81 6.56
N GLN A 119 7.13 8.05 6.94
CA GLN A 119 8.11 9.12 7.16
C GLN A 119 8.72 9.11 8.57
N ARG A 120 8.16 8.33 9.49
CA ARG A 120 8.66 8.22 10.87
C ARG A 120 9.90 7.33 10.93
N ARG A 121 10.61 7.40 12.07
CA ARG A 121 11.64 6.40 12.40
C ARG A 121 11.01 5.02 12.38
N SER A 122 11.56 4.12 11.57
CA SER A 122 11.11 2.74 11.52
C SER A 122 11.31 2.05 12.88
N THR A 123 10.26 1.37 13.33
CA THR A 123 10.23 0.47 14.49
C THR A 123 9.42 -0.75 14.08
N GLU A 124 9.60 -1.88 14.76
CA GLU A 124 8.82 -3.11 14.49
C GLU A 124 7.31 -2.83 14.53
N ARG A 125 6.85 -2.07 15.52
CA ARG A 125 5.44 -1.65 15.64
C ARG A 125 4.95 -0.87 14.42
N ILE A 126 5.74 0.08 13.90
CA ILE A 126 5.35 0.88 12.73
C ILE A 126 5.37 0.03 11.46
N ALA A 127 6.37 -0.86 11.32
CA ALA A 127 6.47 -1.76 10.19
C ALA A 127 5.29 -2.73 10.12
N ASP A 128 4.90 -3.29 11.27
CA ASP A 128 3.73 -4.17 11.39
C ASP A 128 2.43 -3.42 11.07
N GLU A 129 2.27 -2.20 11.59
CA GLU A 129 1.09 -1.39 11.27
C GLU A 129 0.99 -1.10 9.76
N ILE A 130 2.10 -0.68 9.13
CA ILE A 130 2.14 -0.41 7.69
C ILE A 130 1.72 -1.64 6.88
N ARG A 131 2.23 -2.82 7.23
CA ARG A 131 1.90 -4.07 6.53
C ARG A 131 0.43 -4.44 6.71
N ASN A 132 -0.09 -4.34 7.93
CA ASN A 132 -1.48 -4.68 8.23
C ASN A 132 -2.46 -3.70 7.59
N ASP A 133 -2.19 -2.41 7.62
CA ASP A 133 -3.05 -1.38 7.05
C ASP A 133 -3.06 -1.42 5.51
N LEU A 134 -1.93 -1.76 4.88
CA LEU A 134 -1.87 -2.05 3.44
C LEU A 134 -2.73 -3.26 3.07
N PHE A 135 -2.73 -4.32 3.89
CA PHE A 135 -3.65 -5.45 3.70
C PHE A 135 -5.10 -4.98 3.77
N VAL A 136 -5.48 -4.25 4.83
CA VAL A 136 -6.85 -3.73 5.03
C VAL A 136 -7.32 -2.87 3.85
N LEU A 137 -6.42 -2.11 3.21
CA LEU A 137 -6.77 -1.27 2.05
C LEU A 137 -7.38 -2.07 0.89
N ALA A 138 -6.96 -3.32 0.69
CA ALA A 138 -7.49 -4.21 -0.35
C ALA A 138 -8.82 -4.89 0.02
N GLU A 139 -9.14 -4.95 1.31
CA GLU A 139 -10.31 -5.69 1.77
C GLU A 139 -11.62 -4.95 1.46
N ASP A 140 -12.68 -5.71 1.21
CA ASP A 140 -14.04 -5.20 0.96
C ASP A 140 -14.78 -4.92 2.28
N TRP A 141 -14.11 -4.19 3.18
CA TRP A 141 -14.63 -3.84 4.49
C TRP A 141 -15.52 -2.60 4.43
N ASP A 142 -16.56 -2.60 5.26
CA ASP A 142 -17.45 -1.46 5.44
C ASP A 142 -16.88 -0.41 6.40
N THR A 143 -17.64 0.66 6.62
CA THR A 143 -17.25 1.75 7.51
C THR A 143 -17.09 1.31 8.97
N THR A 144 -17.83 0.30 9.43
CA THR A 144 -17.77 -0.20 10.81
C THR A 144 -16.44 -0.90 11.07
N LEU A 145 -15.96 -1.69 10.10
CA LEU A 145 -14.68 -2.36 10.18
C LEU A 145 -13.49 -1.43 9.92
N LEU A 146 -13.62 -0.47 8.99
CA LEU A 146 -12.54 0.45 8.64
C LEU A 146 -12.28 1.52 9.71
N SER A 147 -13.33 2.11 10.29
CA SER A 147 -13.19 3.25 11.23
C SER A 147 -12.20 3.01 12.38
N PRO A 148 -12.24 1.88 13.14
CA PRO A 148 -11.29 1.66 14.23
C PRO A 148 -9.84 1.49 13.74
N ILE A 149 -9.64 0.97 12.53
CA ILE A 149 -8.31 0.84 11.91
C ILE A 149 -7.75 2.22 11.58
N VAL A 150 -8.56 3.05 10.90
CA VAL A 150 -8.16 4.42 10.55
C VAL A 150 -7.82 5.23 11.80
N LEU A 151 -8.65 5.14 12.86
CA LEU A 151 -8.40 5.84 14.11
C LEU A 151 -7.06 5.42 14.73
N ARG A 152 -6.79 4.11 14.81
CA ARG A 152 -5.54 3.57 15.36
C ARG A 152 -4.31 4.04 14.55
N ALA A 153 -4.39 3.98 13.23
CA ALA A 153 -3.31 4.46 12.35
C ALA A 153 -3.04 5.96 12.56
N GLN A 154 -4.09 6.77 12.67
CA GLN A 154 -3.98 8.21 12.96
C GLN A 154 -3.41 8.51 14.34
N GLU A 155 -3.75 7.74 15.37
CA GLU A 155 -3.16 7.86 16.70
C GLU A 155 -1.66 7.54 16.69
N LEU A 156 -1.27 6.49 15.98
CA LEU A 156 0.13 6.12 15.78
C LEU A 156 0.93 7.19 15.04
N CYS A 157 0.29 7.95 14.14
CA CYS A 157 0.92 9.11 13.50
C CYS A 157 1.23 10.25 14.48
N ARG A 158 0.49 10.38 15.60
CA ARG A 158 0.63 11.46 16.58
C ARG A 158 1.63 11.20 17.70
N GLY A 159 1.79 9.92 18.09
CA GLY A 159 2.73 9.50 19.15
C GLY A 159 4.19 9.66 18.74
#